data_AF-A0A173VV87-F1
#
_entry.id   AF-A0A173VV87-F1
#
_cell.length_a   1.000
_cell.length_b   1.000
_cell.length_c   1.000
_cell.angle_alpha   90.00
_cell.angle_beta   90.00
_cell.angle_gamma   90.00
#
_symmetry.space_group_name_H-M   'P 1'
#
loop_
_entity.id
_entity.type
_entity.pdbx_description
1 polymer ?
#
loop_
_entity_poly.entity_id
_entity_poly.type
_entity_poly.pdbx_seq_one_letter_code
_entity_poly.pdbx_strand_id
1 'polypeptide(L)'
;MEKLKIVIILLGLIWFSGCGYIKQTNIESKDIAFSEEETTSIQSDYENYIGTWSEEGKSHESIIYEGGTEFSVEITSDNELNGYLYSQQEISGRFAEIDIICRIEDGECYYPFSDDGWGNSGILYIQFETNVIKISVQDFVMGESNTSGFGIDRTYILSKEEANQNSTEYDGEQKEQLLQYSVDWSEDQILDEIEKRAVYLNRCSYYEEVLDFLENDREVRDISMYINPLYYTDTEYYNEDSFSGVPSLIIHLAKNEIYARHGYIFKDENLKNYFMGQLWYIPSVKAEEFDDSVFSDIEKRNLELLNRLDTYKK
;
A
#
# COMPACT_ATOMS: atom_id res chain seq x y z
N MET A 1 52.05 -1.98 -55.27
CA MET A 1 50.72 -2.45 -55.71
C MET A 1 49.75 -1.32 -55.38
N GLU A 2 49.54 -0.38 -56.32
CA GLU A 2 48.40 -0.37 -57.27
C GLU A 2 47.05 -0.21 -56.51
N LYS A 3 46.21 0.82 -56.69
CA LYS A 3 46.04 1.78 -57.79
C LYS A 3 45.53 3.15 -57.31
N LEU A 4 45.97 4.17 -58.06
CA LEU A 4 45.42 5.52 -58.18
C LEU A 4 44.10 5.50 -58.96
N LYS A 5 43.11 6.33 -58.58
CA LYS A 5 42.15 6.93 -59.55
C LYS A 5 41.86 8.39 -59.16
N ILE A 6 42.35 9.28 -60.03
CA ILE A 6 42.03 10.71 -60.13
C ILE A 6 40.66 10.85 -60.78
N VAL A 7 39.83 11.81 -60.32
CA VAL A 7 39.00 12.65 -61.21
C VAL A 7 38.88 14.05 -60.60
N ILE A 8 39.47 15.03 -61.29
CA ILE A 8 39.20 16.47 -61.16
C ILE A 8 38.13 16.81 -62.20
N ILE A 9 37.02 17.42 -61.80
CA ILE A 9 36.16 18.21 -62.70
C ILE A 9 35.83 19.54 -62.03
N LEU A 10 36.47 20.59 -62.54
CA LEU A 10 36.05 21.99 -62.50
C LEU A 10 34.83 22.16 -63.42
N LEU A 11 33.84 22.95 -62.99
CA LEU A 11 32.85 23.72 -63.79
C LEU A 11 31.82 24.25 -62.77
N GLY A 12 31.47 25.52 -62.66
CA GLY A 12 31.82 26.73 -63.40
C GLY A 12 31.18 27.91 -62.68
N LEU A 13 31.81 29.06 -62.79
CA LEU A 13 31.34 30.36 -62.34
C LEU A 13 29.96 30.70 -62.93
N ILE A 14 29.05 31.22 -62.10
CA ILE A 14 28.10 32.23 -62.55
C ILE A 14 28.25 33.43 -61.64
N TRP A 15 28.81 34.50 -62.22
CA TRP A 15 28.77 35.86 -61.72
C TRP A 15 27.42 36.49 -62.07
N PHE A 16 26.74 37.05 -61.07
CA PHE A 16 25.96 38.28 -61.19
C PHE A 16 26.35 39.14 -59.99
N SER A 17 27.28 40.08 -60.14
CA SER A 17 27.07 41.47 -60.60
C SER A 17 26.17 42.28 -59.67
N GLY A 18 26.75 43.22 -58.92
CA GLY A 18 26.04 44.29 -58.22
C GLY A 18 26.79 44.79 -56.98
N CYS A 19 27.83 45.62 -57.14
CA CYS A 19 27.86 47.03 -56.70
C CYS A 19 27.24 47.28 -55.31
N GLY A 20 27.91 47.84 -54.30
CA GLY A 20 29.22 48.48 -54.21
C GLY A 20 29.29 49.30 -52.90
N TYR A 21 30.49 49.80 -52.63
CA TYR A 21 30.90 50.76 -51.60
C TYR A 21 31.21 50.29 -50.16
N ILE A 22 32.51 50.29 -49.91
CA ILE A 22 33.24 50.21 -48.64
C ILE A 22 33.17 51.58 -47.94
N LYS A 23 32.90 51.59 -46.63
CA LYS A 23 33.48 52.56 -45.70
C LYS A 23 34.12 51.79 -44.56
N GLN A 24 35.44 51.91 -44.45
CA GLN A 24 36.26 51.30 -43.43
C GLN A 24 36.41 52.28 -42.27
N THR A 25 35.97 51.88 -41.08
CA THR A 25 36.42 52.44 -39.79
C THR A 25 36.67 51.28 -38.82
N ASN A 26 37.95 50.98 -38.65
CA ASN A 26 38.60 50.35 -37.48
C ASN A 26 38.19 51.04 -36.17
N ILE A 27 38.12 50.47 -34.95
CA ILE A 27 38.45 49.20 -34.27
C ILE A 27 37.64 49.24 -32.95
N GLU A 28 37.07 48.12 -32.48
CA GLU A 28 37.27 47.54 -31.14
C GLU A 28 36.36 46.32 -30.93
N SER A 29 36.96 45.27 -30.38
CA SER A 29 36.44 43.93 -30.15
C SER A 29 35.32 43.88 -29.11
N LYS A 30 34.22 43.17 -29.40
CA LYS A 30 33.55 42.30 -28.43
C LYS A 30 32.50 41.40 -29.09
N ASP A 31 32.71 40.11 -28.87
CA ASP A 31 31.73 39.03 -28.67
C ASP A 31 30.72 38.76 -29.80
N ILE A 32 31.02 37.68 -30.53
CA ILE A 32 30.12 36.99 -31.45
C ILE A 32 28.93 36.47 -30.61
N ALA A 33 27.77 37.07 -30.80
CA ALA A 33 26.51 36.51 -30.34
C ALA A 33 26.29 35.19 -31.10
N PHE A 34 26.50 34.08 -30.41
CA PHE A 34 25.98 32.78 -30.79
C PHE A 34 24.46 32.91 -30.70
N SER A 35 23.77 32.76 -31.83
CA SER A 35 22.32 32.66 -31.82
C SER A 35 21.96 31.48 -30.94
N GLU A 36 21.25 31.74 -29.85
CA GLU A 36 20.56 30.71 -29.09
C GLU A 36 19.70 29.93 -30.10
N GLU A 37 20.11 28.70 -30.37
CA GLU A 37 19.19 27.71 -30.91
C GLU A 37 18.05 27.64 -29.90
N GLU A 38 16.83 27.94 -30.37
CA GLU A 38 15.62 27.61 -29.65
C GLU A 38 15.71 26.14 -29.27
N THR A 39 15.97 25.85 -27.99
CA THR A 39 15.79 24.52 -27.42
C THR A 39 14.29 24.26 -27.46
N THR A 40 13.82 23.72 -28.58
CA THR A 40 12.53 23.04 -28.66
C THR A 40 12.54 21.97 -27.58
N SER A 41 11.80 22.19 -26.50
CA SER A 41 11.54 21.17 -25.49
C SER A 41 10.94 19.96 -26.20
N ILE A 42 11.69 18.87 -26.29
CA ILE A 42 11.13 17.59 -26.70
C ILE A 42 10.17 17.22 -25.58
N GLN A 43 8.87 17.36 -25.85
CA GLN A 43 7.83 16.87 -24.98
C GLN A 43 8.05 15.36 -24.85
N SER A 44 8.22 14.84 -23.63
CA SER A 44 8.49 13.42 -23.43
C SER A 44 7.31 12.61 -23.97
N ASP A 45 7.57 11.57 -24.76
CA ASP A 45 6.55 10.64 -25.27
C ASP A 45 5.74 9.96 -24.15
N TYR A 46 6.19 10.08 -22.90
CA TYR A 46 5.61 9.42 -21.74
C TYR A 46 4.81 10.35 -20.81
N GLU A 47 4.62 11.63 -21.15
CA GLU A 47 3.86 12.56 -20.30
C GLU A 47 2.46 12.06 -19.93
N ASN A 48 1.81 11.29 -20.83
CA ASN A 48 0.49 10.72 -20.58
C ASN A 48 0.46 9.68 -19.44
N TYR A 49 1.63 9.15 -19.05
CA TYR A 49 1.78 8.20 -17.95
C TYR A 49 2.02 8.86 -16.60
N ILE A 50 2.24 10.18 -16.56
CA ILE A 50 2.34 10.91 -15.30
C ILE A 50 1.02 10.84 -14.53
N GLY A 51 1.12 10.65 -13.22
CA GLY A 51 0.01 10.52 -12.28
C GLY A 51 -0.05 9.16 -11.60
N THR A 52 -1.18 8.88 -10.96
CA THR A 52 -1.43 7.62 -10.25
C THR A 52 -2.13 6.61 -11.15
N TRP A 53 -1.68 5.36 -11.06
CA TRP A 53 -2.22 4.21 -11.74
C TRP A 53 -2.47 3.10 -10.72
N SER A 54 -3.56 2.36 -10.84
CA SER A 54 -3.92 1.35 -9.84
C SER A 54 -4.62 0.14 -10.45
N GLU A 55 -4.58 -0.98 -9.73
CA GLU A 55 -5.41 -2.15 -10.05
C GLU A 55 -6.88 -1.71 -10.03
N GLU A 56 -7.60 -2.04 -11.10
CA GLU A 56 -9.01 -1.67 -11.32
C GLU A 56 -9.27 -0.14 -11.35
N GLY A 57 -8.22 0.68 -11.42
CA GLY A 57 -8.35 2.15 -11.38
C GLY A 57 -8.88 2.66 -10.03
N LYS A 58 -8.68 1.91 -8.94
CA LYS A 58 -9.06 2.32 -7.58
C LYS A 58 -8.36 3.62 -7.16
N SER A 59 -9.07 4.47 -6.42
CA SER A 59 -8.45 5.62 -5.74
C SER A 59 -7.51 5.14 -4.62
N HIS A 60 -6.56 5.98 -4.19
CA HIS A 60 -5.73 5.68 -3.02
C HIS A 60 -6.59 5.34 -1.80
N GLU A 61 -7.65 6.11 -1.56
CA GLU A 61 -8.60 5.86 -0.46
C GLU A 61 -9.24 4.46 -0.57
N SER A 62 -9.72 4.08 -1.75
CA SER A 62 -10.25 2.72 -2.00
C SER A 62 -9.20 1.64 -1.76
N ILE A 63 -7.93 1.87 -2.09
CA ILE A 63 -6.85 0.88 -1.84
C ILE A 63 -6.59 0.72 -0.35
N ILE A 64 -6.65 1.80 0.42
CA ILE A 64 -6.50 1.75 1.89
C ILE A 64 -7.58 0.88 2.54
N TYR A 65 -8.77 0.76 1.93
CA TYR A 65 -9.90 0.03 2.49
C TYR A 65 -10.11 -1.36 1.88
N GLU A 66 -10.04 -1.47 0.55
CA GLU A 66 -10.35 -2.69 -0.21
C GLU A 66 -9.09 -3.47 -0.61
N GLY A 67 -7.90 -2.97 -0.24
CA GLY A 67 -6.64 -3.46 -0.77
C GLY A 67 -6.46 -3.20 -2.26
N GLY A 68 -5.28 -3.59 -2.76
CA GLY A 68 -4.89 -3.40 -4.16
C GLY A 68 -3.48 -2.84 -4.27
N THR A 69 -3.13 -2.41 -5.48
CA THR A 69 -1.82 -1.83 -5.76
C THR A 69 -1.96 -0.55 -6.56
N GLU A 70 -1.22 0.49 -6.17
CA GLU A 70 -1.06 1.73 -6.92
C GLU A 70 0.40 2.01 -7.23
N PHE A 71 0.60 2.75 -8.32
CA PHE A 71 1.89 3.21 -8.80
C PHE A 71 1.78 4.69 -9.14
N SER A 72 2.48 5.51 -8.35
CA SER A 72 2.64 6.93 -8.63
C SER A 72 3.80 7.13 -9.60
N VAL A 73 3.59 7.93 -10.64
CA VAL A 73 4.54 8.10 -11.75
C VAL A 73 4.83 9.57 -11.99
N GLU A 74 6.10 9.94 -11.87
CA GLU A 74 6.67 11.20 -12.36
C GLU A 74 7.73 10.90 -13.41
N ILE A 75 7.72 11.63 -14.53
CA ILE A 75 8.67 11.41 -15.63
C ILE A 75 9.29 12.74 -16.02
N THR A 76 10.63 12.79 -16.07
CA THR A 76 11.38 13.97 -16.50
C THR A 76 11.45 14.05 -18.03
N SER A 77 11.92 15.19 -18.56
CA SER A 77 12.15 15.38 -20.00
C SER A 77 13.13 14.38 -20.60
N ASP A 78 13.99 13.79 -19.78
CA ASP A 78 15.01 12.83 -20.20
C ASP A 78 14.52 11.38 -20.09
N ASN A 79 13.20 11.16 -19.99
CA ASN A 79 12.56 9.86 -19.78
C ASN A 79 13.03 9.13 -18.52
N GLU A 80 13.46 9.87 -17.49
CA GLU A 80 13.74 9.30 -16.18
C GLU A 80 12.43 9.24 -15.39
N LEU A 81 12.04 8.03 -15.03
CA LEU A 81 10.91 7.71 -14.17
C LEU A 81 11.35 7.80 -12.72
N ASN A 82 10.63 8.60 -11.93
CA ASN A 82 10.61 8.53 -10.48
C ASN A 82 9.23 8.02 -10.09
N GLY A 83 9.16 6.84 -9.49
CA GLY A 83 7.89 6.22 -9.15
C GLY A 83 7.86 5.66 -7.74
N TYR A 84 6.65 5.44 -7.24
CA TYR A 84 6.40 4.84 -5.94
C TYR A 84 5.30 3.79 -6.11
N LEU A 85 5.65 2.53 -5.87
CA LEU A 85 4.75 1.38 -5.94
C LEU A 85 4.30 1.04 -4.53
N TYR A 86 2.99 0.99 -4.30
CA TYR A 86 2.38 0.67 -3.01
C TYR A 86 1.36 -0.44 -3.21
N SER A 87 1.43 -1.51 -2.41
CA SER A 87 0.47 -2.61 -2.42
C SER A 87 -0.04 -2.86 -1.01
N GLN A 88 -1.36 -2.91 -0.82
CA GLN A 88 -1.98 -3.25 0.47
C GLN A 88 -2.89 -4.48 0.34
N GLN A 89 -2.85 -5.35 1.34
CA GLN A 89 -3.77 -6.47 1.49
C GLN A 89 -5.07 -6.01 2.16
N GLU A 90 -6.21 -6.36 1.56
CA GLU A 90 -7.56 -5.98 2.03
C GLU A 90 -7.81 -6.39 3.49
N ILE A 91 -7.66 -7.69 3.78
CA ILE A 91 -8.07 -8.25 5.08
C ILE A 91 -7.09 -7.86 6.19
N SER A 92 -5.79 -8.00 6.00
CA SER A 92 -4.79 -7.80 7.07
C SER A 92 -4.29 -6.36 7.19
N GLY A 93 -4.54 -5.50 6.18
CA GLY A 93 -3.95 -4.15 6.11
C GLY A 93 -2.44 -4.12 5.90
N ARG A 94 -1.78 -5.28 5.73
CA ARG A 94 -0.35 -5.35 5.42
C ARG A 94 -0.07 -4.62 4.13
N PHE A 95 1.00 -3.84 4.11
CA PHE A 95 1.41 -3.13 2.90
C PHE A 95 2.89 -3.35 2.59
N ALA A 96 3.22 -3.25 1.30
CA ALA A 96 4.55 -3.34 0.75
C ALA A 96 4.77 -2.15 -0.19
N GLU A 97 5.99 -1.61 -0.21
CA GLU A 97 6.30 -0.40 -0.95
C GLU A 97 7.69 -0.43 -1.58
N ILE A 98 7.85 0.20 -2.75
CA ILE A 98 9.12 0.34 -3.46
C ILE A 98 9.21 1.72 -4.09
N ASP A 99 10.26 2.47 -3.74
CA ASP A 99 10.71 3.65 -4.48
C ASP A 99 11.49 3.24 -5.74
N ILE A 100 11.11 3.78 -6.89
CA ILE A 100 11.60 3.34 -8.20
C ILE A 100 12.25 4.51 -8.92
N ILE A 101 13.47 4.31 -9.40
CA ILE A 101 14.15 5.24 -10.31
C ILE A 101 14.71 4.45 -11.49
N CYS A 102 14.14 4.63 -12.67
CA CYS A 102 14.59 3.96 -13.90
C CYS A 102 14.56 4.90 -15.11
N ARG A 103 15.29 4.56 -16.16
CA ARG A 103 15.19 5.23 -17.46
C ARG A 103 14.31 4.42 -18.38
N ILE A 104 13.32 5.07 -18.99
CA ILE A 104 12.41 4.42 -19.93
C ILE A 104 13.05 4.40 -21.32
N GLU A 105 13.19 3.21 -21.89
CA GLU A 105 13.70 2.98 -23.25
C GLU A 105 12.70 2.07 -24.00
N ASP A 106 12.29 2.47 -25.20
CA ASP A 106 11.35 1.71 -26.04
C ASP A 106 10.05 1.24 -25.34
N GLY A 107 9.51 2.07 -24.43
CA GLY A 107 8.26 1.79 -23.72
C GLY A 107 8.41 0.89 -22.50
N GLU A 108 9.63 0.57 -22.08
CA GLU A 108 9.88 -0.29 -20.93
C GLU A 108 11.04 0.21 -20.06
N CYS A 109 11.08 -0.25 -18.81
CA CYS A 109 12.26 -0.14 -17.97
C CYS A 109 12.35 -1.31 -16.98
N TYR A 110 13.54 -1.50 -16.43
CA TYR A 110 13.83 -2.50 -15.42
C TYR A 110 14.35 -1.82 -14.15
N TYR A 111 13.84 -2.22 -13.00
CA TYR A 111 14.29 -1.71 -11.70
C TYR A 111 14.55 -2.86 -10.72
N PRO A 112 15.82 -3.14 -10.36
CA PRO A 112 16.12 -4.10 -9.32
C PRO A 112 15.78 -3.52 -7.94
N PHE A 113 15.01 -4.25 -7.14
CA PHE A 113 14.72 -3.91 -5.75
C PHE A 113 15.32 -4.97 -4.82
N SER A 114 15.80 -4.53 -3.66
CA SER A 114 16.40 -5.42 -2.65
C SER A 114 15.51 -5.62 -1.43
N ASP A 115 14.48 -4.79 -1.28
CA ASP A 115 13.52 -4.83 -0.19
C ASP A 115 12.22 -4.15 -0.66
N ASP A 116 11.08 -4.75 -0.33
CA ASP A 116 9.73 -4.24 -0.54
C ASP A 116 9.01 -3.89 0.78
N GLY A 117 9.77 -3.82 1.88
CA GLY A 117 9.28 -3.71 3.25
C GLY A 117 9.18 -5.06 3.97
N TRP A 118 9.27 -6.16 3.24
CA TRP A 118 9.18 -7.53 3.76
C TRP A 118 10.48 -8.32 3.58
N GLY A 119 11.55 -7.67 3.14
CA GLY A 119 12.84 -8.31 2.86
C GLY A 119 12.86 -9.12 1.57
N ASN A 120 11.85 -8.99 0.71
CA ASN A 120 11.86 -9.63 -0.60
C ASN A 120 12.68 -8.82 -1.60
N SER A 121 13.16 -9.49 -2.64
CA SER A 121 13.94 -8.84 -3.71
C SER A 121 13.56 -9.40 -5.07
N GLY A 122 13.92 -8.66 -6.12
CA GLY A 122 13.64 -9.05 -7.49
C GLY A 122 13.91 -7.90 -8.47
N ILE A 123 13.37 -8.04 -9.68
CA ILE A 123 13.47 -7.04 -10.74
C ILE A 123 12.06 -6.69 -11.19
N LEU A 124 11.67 -5.43 -11.01
CA LEU A 124 10.46 -4.89 -11.60
C LEU A 124 10.70 -4.69 -13.10
N TYR A 125 9.93 -5.38 -13.93
CA TYR A 125 9.82 -5.12 -15.35
C TYR A 125 8.57 -4.28 -15.60
N ILE A 126 8.78 -3.01 -15.93
CA ILE A 126 7.72 -2.01 -16.09
C ILE A 126 7.51 -1.75 -17.57
N GLN A 127 6.28 -1.92 -18.03
CA GLN A 127 5.87 -1.79 -19.43
C GLN A 127 4.78 -0.71 -19.54
N PHE A 128 5.02 0.28 -20.40
CA PHE A 128 4.12 1.39 -20.67
C PHE A 128 3.30 1.09 -21.94
N GLU A 129 2.11 0.54 -21.76
CA GLU A 129 1.19 0.15 -22.83
C GLU A 129 0.05 1.16 -22.99
N THR A 130 -0.71 1.05 -24.09
CA THR A 130 -1.84 1.96 -24.32
C THR A 130 -2.88 1.83 -23.21
N ASN A 131 -3.05 2.89 -22.42
CA ASN A 131 -3.97 2.99 -21.27
C ASN A 131 -3.70 2.01 -20.12
N VAL A 132 -2.52 1.37 -20.07
CA VAL A 132 -2.15 0.42 -19.01
C VAL A 132 -0.67 0.56 -18.68
N ILE A 133 -0.33 0.52 -17.40
CA ILE A 133 1.04 0.22 -16.95
C ILE A 133 1.04 -1.20 -16.40
N LYS A 134 1.90 -2.05 -16.94
CA LYS A 134 2.09 -3.41 -16.46
C LYS A 134 3.41 -3.53 -15.73
N ILE A 135 3.39 -4.02 -14.50
CA ILE A 135 4.59 -4.25 -13.69
C ILE A 135 4.65 -5.75 -13.41
N SER A 136 5.76 -6.40 -13.78
CA SER A 136 5.97 -7.82 -13.48
C SER A 136 7.23 -8.01 -12.67
N VAL A 137 7.14 -8.76 -11.58
CA VAL A 137 8.31 -9.13 -10.79
C VAL A 137 9.03 -10.31 -11.45
N GLN A 138 10.30 -10.13 -11.79
CA GLN A 138 11.20 -11.15 -12.32
C GLN A 138 12.27 -11.47 -11.28
N ASP A 139 12.85 -12.67 -11.37
CA ASP A 139 13.90 -13.15 -10.45
C ASP A 139 13.57 -12.95 -8.96
N PHE A 140 12.30 -13.16 -8.60
CA PHE A 140 11.82 -12.99 -7.23
C PHE A 140 12.56 -13.90 -6.24
N VAL A 141 12.99 -13.32 -5.13
CA VAL A 141 13.58 -14.01 -3.98
C VAL A 141 12.87 -13.53 -2.73
N MET A 142 12.16 -14.44 -2.06
CA MET A 142 11.53 -14.19 -0.77
C MET A 142 12.59 -14.06 0.33
N GLY A 143 12.45 -13.06 1.20
CA GLY A 143 13.37 -12.83 2.32
C GLY A 143 13.34 -13.97 3.35
N GLU A 144 14.49 -14.31 3.95
CA GLU A 144 14.57 -15.37 4.98
C GLU A 144 13.71 -15.06 6.22
N SER A 145 13.51 -13.78 6.53
CA SER A 145 12.65 -13.31 7.61
C SER A 145 11.18 -13.18 7.22
N ASN A 146 10.84 -13.32 5.93
CA ASN A 146 9.46 -13.22 5.47
C ASN A 146 8.71 -14.53 5.68
N THR A 147 8.17 -14.73 6.87
CA THR A 147 7.33 -15.89 7.24
C THR A 147 5.92 -15.81 6.68
N SER A 148 5.51 -14.61 6.24
CA SER A 148 4.17 -14.33 5.78
C SER A 148 3.93 -14.74 4.32
N GLY A 149 4.98 -14.64 3.50
CA GLY A 149 4.91 -14.77 2.04
C GLY A 149 4.25 -13.57 1.34
N PHE A 150 3.91 -12.50 2.08
CA PHE A 150 3.37 -11.27 1.53
C PHE A 150 4.48 -10.37 0.96
N GLY A 151 4.13 -9.54 -0.02
CA GLY A 151 5.04 -8.57 -0.62
C GLY A 151 4.71 -8.29 -2.07
N ILE A 152 5.67 -7.69 -2.78
CA ILE A 152 5.57 -7.38 -4.20
C ILE A 152 6.22 -8.51 -5.00
N ASP A 153 5.41 -9.49 -5.41
CA ASP A 153 5.91 -10.78 -5.96
C ASP A 153 5.21 -11.26 -7.26
N ARG A 154 4.22 -10.51 -7.74
CA ARG A 154 3.35 -10.90 -8.86
C ARG A 154 3.42 -9.94 -10.06
N THR A 155 2.49 -10.12 -10.99
CA THR A 155 2.22 -9.15 -12.06
C THR A 155 1.04 -8.28 -11.68
N TYR A 156 1.22 -6.96 -11.85
CA TYR A 156 0.23 -5.92 -11.61
C TYR A 156 -0.16 -5.29 -12.94
N ILE A 157 -1.47 -5.10 -13.15
CA ILE A 157 -2.02 -4.44 -14.34
C ILE A 157 -2.75 -3.20 -13.86
N LEU A 158 -2.18 -2.04 -14.16
CA LEU A 158 -2.61 -0.77 -13.59
C LEU A 158 -3.26 0.08 -14.66
N SER A 159 -4.40 0.68 -14.35
CA SER A 159 -5.12 1.64 -15.18
C SER A 159 -5.26 2.97 -14.44
N LYS A 160 -5.47 4.06 -15.18
CA LYS A 160 -5.86 5.33 -14.55
C LYS A 160 -7.23 5.19 -13.90
N GLU A 161 -7.47 6.00 -12.87
CA GLU A 161 -8.79 6.16 -12.26
C GLU A 161 -9.83 6.43 -13.36
N GLU A 162 -10.71 5.46 -13.63
CA GLU A 162 -11.93 5.75 -14.36
C GLU A 162 -12.77 6.64 -13.45
N ALA A 163 -13.39 7.68 -14.01
CA ALA A 163 -14.33 8.54 -13.28
C ALA A 163 -15.58 7.74 -12.87
N ASN A 164 -15.42 6.78 -11.97
CA ASN A 164 -16.48 6.11 -11.26
C ASN A 164 -17.00 7.12 -10.25
N GLN A 165 -18.22 7.58 -10.47
CA GLN A 165 -18.98 8.47 -9.59
C GLN A 165 -19.36 7.82 -8.23
N ASN A 166 -18.61 6.81 -7.81
CA ASN A 166 -18.81 6.06 -6.58
C ASN A 166 -17.55 6.07 -5.70
N SER A 167 -16.67 7.08 -5.83
CA SER A 167 -15.90 7.50 -4.66
C SER A 167 -16.90 8.12 -3.67
N THR A 168 -17.50 7.28 -2.83
CA THR A 168 -17.98 7.76 -1.54
C THR A 168 -16.73 8.17 -0.77
N GLU A 169 -16.32 9.42 -0.98
CA GLU A 169 -15.60 10.22 -0.01
C GLU A 169 -16.32 9.98 1.32
N TYR A 170 -15.75 9.14 2.19
CA TYR A 170 -16.39 8.76 3.45
C TYR A 170 -16.16 9.90 4.43
N ASP A 171 -16.86 11.01 4.16
CA ASP A 171 -17.02 12.12 5.07
C ASP A 171 -17.62 11.57 6.36
N GLY A 172 -16.91 11.78 7.46
CA GLY A 172 -17.24 11.22 8.75
C GLY A 172 -18.68 11.52 9.15
N GLU A 173 -19.28 10.56 9.87
CA GLU A 173 -20.55 10.68 10.58
C GLU A 173 -21.85 10.40 9.81
N GLN A 174 -21.87 9.43 8.89
CA GLN A 174 -23.02 8.53 8.85
C GLN A 174 -22.74 7.37 9.82
N LYS A 175 -23.44 7.34 10.97
CA LYS A 175 -23.46 6.17 11.86
C LYS A 175 -24.23 5.05 11.17
N GLU A 176 -23.59 4.42 10.19
CA GLU A 176 -24.10 3.18 9.63
C GLU A 176 -24.16 2.14 10.76
N GLN A 177 -25.27 1.43 10.83
CA GLN A 177 -25.52 0.51 11.93
C GLN A 177 -24.62 -0.71 11.77
N LEU A 178 -23.68 -0.89 12.70
CA LEU A 178 -22.86 -2.08 12.78
C LEU A 178 -23.73 -3.30 13.12
N LEU A 179 -23.56 -4.36 12.35
CA LEU A 179 -24.21 -5.67 12.47
C LEU A 179 -23.28 -6.68 13.15
N GLN A 180 -23.85 -7.55 13.98
CA GLN A 180 -23.11 -8.63 14.61
C GLN A 180 -22.99 -9.81 13.63
N TYR A 181 -21.78 -10.37 13.50
CA TYR A 181 -21.51 -11.56 12.70
C TYR A 181 -22.53 -12.66 12.96
N SER A 182 -22.96 -13.31 11.87
CA SER A 182 -23.72 -14.56 11.92
C SER A 182 -23.11 -15.56 10.95
N VAL A 183 -23.13 -16.84 11.34
CA VAL A 183 -22.52 -17.95 10.59
C VAL A 183 -23.11 -18.16 9.20
N ASP A 184 -24.29 -17.61 8.92
CA ASP A 184 -24.99 -17.69 7.64
C ASP A 184 -24.69 -16.51 6.69
N TRP A 185 -23.83 -15.57 7.09
CA TRP A 185 -23.42 -14.46 6.22
C TRP A 185 -22.64 -14.94 4.99
N SER A 186 -22.88 -14.27 3.85
CA SER A 186 -22.03 -14.42 2.67
C SER A 186 -20.68 -13.75 2.89
N GLU A 187 -19.71 -14.13 2.05
CA GLU A 187 -18.39 -13.51 2.02
C GLU A 187 -18.49 -11.99 1.80
N ASP A 188 -19.29 -11.54 0.82
CA ASP A 188 -19.54 -10.11 0.59
C ASP A 188 -20.10 -9.37 1.83
N GLN A 189 -20.96 -10.02 2.62
CA GLN A 189 -21.49 -9.40 3.85
C GLN A 189 -20.41 -9.30 4.94
N ILE A 190 -19.50 -10.27 5.00
CA ILE A 190 -18.37 -10.24 5.93
C ILE A 190 -17.42 -9.11 5.53
N LEU A 191 -17.08 -9.01 4.24
CA LEU A 191 -16.17 -7.98 3.71
C LEU A 191 -16.73 -6.57 3.90
N ASP A 192 -17.99 -6.32 3.53
CA ASP A 192 -18.67 -5.03 3.74
C ASP A 192 -18.68 -4.61 5.23
N GLU A 193 -18.83 -5.58 6.12
CA GLU A 193 -18.87 -5.32 7.56
C GLU A 193 -17.47 -5.15 8.19
N ILE A 194 -16.44 -5.77 7.60
CA ILE A 194 -15.02 -5.51 7.89
C ILE A 194 -14.66 -4.09 7.43
N GLU A 195 -15.07 -3.70 6.22
CA GLU A 195 -14.79 -2.39 5.64
C GLU A 195 -15.33 -1.26 6.53
N LYS A 196 -16.59 -1.36 6.97
CA LYS A 196 -17.21 -0.42 7.94
C LYS A 196 -16.42 -0.29 9.25
N ARG A 197 -15.63 -1.29 9.61
CA ARG A 197 -14.84 -1.34 10.86
C ARG A 197 -13.37 -1.01 10.70
N ALA A 198 -12.85 -0.95 9.47
CA ALA A 198 -11.43 -0.71 9.19
C ALA A 198 -10.92 0.55 9.92
N VAL A 199 -11.74 1.61 9.98
CA VAL A 199 -11.42 2.85 10.70
C VAL A 199 -11.07 2.66 12.18
N TYR A 200 -11.64 1.65 12.85
CA TYR A 200 -11.32 1.36 14.24
C TYR A 200 -9.96 0.68 14.37
N LEU A 201 -9.65 -0.27 13.50
CA LEU A 201 -8.37 -0.98 13.50
C LEU A 201 -7.20 -0.03 13.17
N ASN A 202 -7.39 0.85 12.19
CA ASN A 202 -6.39 1.88 11.82
C ASN A 202 -6.08 2.86 12.97
N ARG A 203 -6.99 3.01 13.93
CA ARG A 203 -6.83 3.85 15.13
C ARG A 203 -6.42 3.05 16.36
N CYS A 204 -6.21 1.75 16.23
CA CYS A 204 -5.88 0.87 17.34
C CYS A 204 -4.37 0.63 17.40
N SER A 205 -3.70 1.17 18.42
CA SER A 205 -2.26 0.93 18.58
C SER A 205 -1.90 -0.51 18.95
N TYR A 206 -2.89 -1.38 19.19
CA TYR A 206 -2.69 -2.80 19.49
C TYR A 206 -2.63 -3.65 18.22
N TYR A 207 -3.17 -3.15 17.11
CA TYR A 207 -3.52 -3.98 15.97
C TYR A 207 -2.30 -4.69 15.36
N GLU A 208 -1.20 -3.97 15.14
CA GLU A 208 0.04 -4.54 14.60
C GLU A 208 0.59 -5.71 15.43
N GLU A 209 0.67 -5.57 16.76
CA GLU A 209 1.16 -6.64 17.64
C GLU A 209 0.18 -7.82 17.70
N VAL A 210 -1.13 -7.55 17.60
CA VAL A 210 -2.14 -8.62 17.54
C VAL A 210 -2.06 -9.37 16.23
N LEU A 211 -1.90 -8.65 15.12
CA LEU A 211 -1.78 -9.20 13.78
C LEU A 211 -0.54 -10.11 13.68
N ASP A 212 0.61 -9.62 14.14
CA ASP A 212 1.85 -10.40 14.22
C ASP A 212 1.65 -11.71 14.99
N PHE A 213 1.08 -11.65 16.20
CA PHE A 213 0.80 -12.83 17.01
C PHE A 213 -0.17 -13.81 16.32
N LEU A 214 -1.26 -13.30 15.73
CA LEU A 214 -2.22 -14.15 15.04
C LEU A 214 -1.59 -14.87 13.85
N GLU A 215 -0.77 -14.18 13.07
CA GLU A 215 -0.24 -14.71 11.81
C GLU A 215 0.99 -15.59 11.99
N ASN A 216 1.84 -15.28 12.97
CA ASN A 216 3.13 -15.94 13.20
C ASN A 216 3.08 -16.97 14.33
N ASP A 217 2.34 -16.72 15.41
CA ASP A 217 2.21 -17.68 16.51
C ASP A 217 1.00 -18.61 16.36
N ARG A 218 -0.09 -18.12 15.75
CA ARG A 218 -1.35 -18.88 15.60
C ARG A 218 -1.69 -19.30 14.18
N GLU A 219 -0.91 -18.86 13.19
CA GLU A 219 -1.11 -19.16 11.77
C GLU A 219 -2.50 -18.76 11.24
N VAL A 220 -3.15 -17.75 11.85
CA VAL A 220 -4.44 -17.19 11.43
C VAL A 220 -4.18 -16.03 10.47
N ARG A 221 -4.47 -16.24 9.18
CA ARG A 221 -4.19 -15.28 8.09
C ARG A 221 -5.40 -14.96 7.22
N ASP A 222 -6.59 -15.42 7.62
CA ASP A 222 -7.85 -15.24 6.92
C ASP A 222 -8.84 -14.43 7.76
N ILE A 223 -10.09 -14.31 7.30
CA ILE A 223 -11.17 -13.58 7.98
C ILE A 223 -11.45 -14.07 9.41
N SER A 224 -10.94 -15.24 9.82
CA SER A 224 -11.08 -15.77 11.18
C SER A 224 -10.60 -14.79 12.24
N MET A 225 -9.64 -13.92 11.92
CA MET A 225 -9.16 -12.88 12.85
C MET A 225 -10.23 -11.85 13.25
N TYR A 226 -11.31 -11.75 12.48
CA TYR A 226 -12.40 -10.79 12.71
C TYR A 226 -13.68 -11.43 13.25
N ILE A 227 -13.95 -12.67 12.84
CA ILE A 227 -15.19 -13.37 13.16
C ILE A 227 -15.05 -14.28 14.38
N ASN A 228 -13.82 -14.66 14.74
CA ASN A 228 -13.57 -15.49 15.92
C ASN A 228 -12.95 -14.67 17.06
N PRO A 229 -13.25 -15.04 18.31
CA PRO A 229 -12.56 -14.50 19.48
C PRO A 229 -11.10 -14.98 19.53
N LEU A 230 -10.24 -14.24 20.24
CA LEU A 230 -8.88 -14.67 20.52
C LEU A 230 -8.89 -15.99 21.29
N TYR A 231 -9.71 -16.11 22.33
CA TYR A 231 -9.81 -17.32 23.14
C TYR A 231 -11.27 -17.68 23.43
N TYR A 232 -11.59 -18.96 23.44
CA TYR A 232 -12.94 -19.45 23.73
C TYR A 232 -13.21 -19.51 25.24
N THR A 233 -12.99 -18.39 25.93
CA THR A 233 -13.05 -18.25 27.40
C THR A 233 -14.45 -18.45 28.01
N ASP A 234 -15.47 -18.50 27.16
CA ASP A 234 -16.86 -18.81 27.48
C ASP A 234 -17.16 -20.33 27.45
N THR A 235 -16.36 -21.12 26.72
CA THR A 235 -16.59 -22.56 26.56
C THR A 235 -15.44 -23.45 27.02
N GLU A 236 -14.23 -22.91 27.15
CA GLU A 236 -13.01 -23.66 27.48
C GLU A 236 -12.39 -23.20 28.80
N TYR A 237 -11.79 -24.13 29.55
CA TYR A 237 -11.00 -23.80 30.74
C TYR A 237 -9.52 -23.69 30.38
N TYR A 238 -8.91 -22.55 30.71
CA TYR A 238 -7.48 -22.34 30.53
C TYR A 238 -6.70 -22.49 31.84
N ASN A 239 -5.38 -22.65 31.73
CA ASN A 239 -4.45 -22.69 32.84
C ASN A 239 -3.21 -21.83 32.54
N GLU A 240 -2.24 -21.77 33.46
CA GLU A 240 -1.04 -20.93 33.29
C GLU A 240 -0.19 -21.36 32.08
N ASP A 241 -0.12 -22.66 31.79
CA ASP A 241 0.61 -23.18 30.62
C ASP A 241 -0.05 -22.76 29.31
N SER A 242 -1.38 -22.58 29.28
CA SER A 242 -2.11 -22.07 28.10
C SER A 242 -1.66 -20.68 27.65
N PHE A 243 -1.07 -19.90 28.56
CA PHE A 243 -0.60 -18.53 28.29
C PHE A 243 0.93 -18.41 28.41
N SER A 244 1.64 -19.54 28.49
CA SER A 244 3.11 -19.54 28.55
C SER A 244 3.68 -19.05 27.21
N GLY A 245 4.49 -17.98 27.25
CA GLY A 245 5.07 -17.36 26.07
C GLY A 245 4.12 -16.45 25.28
N VAL A 246 2.85 -16.34 25.68
CA VAL A 246 1.89 -15.43 25.04
C VAL A 246 2.23 -13.98 25.38
N PRO A 247 2.26 -13.04 24.42
CA PRO A 247 2.56 -11.64 24.69
C PRO A 247 1.59 -11.02 25.70
N SER A 248 2.10 -10.10 26.54
CA SER A 248 1.30 -9.51 27.62
C SER A 248 0.07 -8.75 27.12
N LEU A 249 0.15 -8.11 25.94
CA LEU A 249 -0.99 -7.46 25.29
C LEU A 249 -2.08 -8.47 24.93
N ILE A 250 -1.71 -9.64 24.41
CA ILE A 250 -2.69 -10.68 24.04
C ILE A 250 -3.42 -11.21 25.28
N ILE A 251 -2.72 -11.38 26.40
CA ILE A 251 -3.34 -11.76 27.69
C ILE A 251 -4.29 -10.64 28.16
N HIS A 252 -3.89 -9.37 28.01
CA HIS A 252 -4.73 -8.22 28.32
C HIS A 252 -6.01 -8.20 27.48
N LEU A 253 -5.92 -8.48 26.17
CA LEU A 253 -7.07 -8.56 25.28
C LEU A 253 -7.95 -9.77 25.61
N ALA A 254 -7.38 -10.95 25.84
CA ALA A 254 -8.13 -12.14 26.24
C ALA A 254 -8.95 -11.93 27.52
N LYS A 255 -8.41 -11.17 28.48
CA LYS A 255 -9.14 -10.77 29.69
C LYS A 255 -10.32 -9.86 29.38
N ASN A 256 -10.09 -8.83 28.57
CA ASN A 256 -11.11 -7.85 28.21
C ASN A 256 -12.17 -8.44 27.25
N GLU A 257 -11.82 -9.46 26.48
CA GLU A 257 -12.72 -10.19 25.59
C GLU A 257 -13.89 -10.83 26.36
N ILE A 258 -13.66 -11.29 27.59
CA ILE A 258 -14.72 -11.78 28.48
C ILE A 258 -15.78 -10.68 28.70
N TYR A 259 -15.38 -9.43 28.91
CA TYR A 259 -16.32 -8.31 29.03
C TYR A 259 -16.96 -7.95 27.68
N ALA A 260 -16.18 -7.98 26.61
CA ALA A 260 -16.64 -7.65 25.25
C ALA A 260 -17.78 -8.57 24.80
N ARG A 261 -17.71 -9.87 25.12
CA ARG A 261 -18.77 -10.86 24.81
C ARG A 261 -20.14 -10.49 25.39
N HIS A 262 -20.15 -9.74 26.49
CA HIS A 262 -21.36 -9.22 27.14
C HIS A 262 -21.66 -7.75 26.78
N GLY A 263 -21.05 -7.26 25.70
CA GLY A 263 -21.32 -5.93 25.13
C GLY A 263 -20.77 -4.77 25.95
N TYR A 264 -19.76 -5.00 26.80
CA TYR A 264 -19.15 -3.95 27.63
C TYR A 264 -18.56 -2.82 26.78
N ILE A 265 -18.99 -1.58 27.05
CA ILE A 265 -18.48 -0.40 26.35
C ILE A 265 -17.17 0.07 26.98
N PHE A 266 -16.07 -0.16 26.28
CA PHE A 266 -14.73 0.24 26.70
C PHE A 266 -14.53 1.77 26.67
N LYS A 267 -13.93 2.30 27.75
CA LYS A 267 -13.50 3.69 27.85
C LYS A 267 -12.07 3.92 27.35
N ASP A 268 -11.21 2.92 27.49
CA ASP A 268 -9.87 2.97 26.88
C ASP A 268 -10.02 2.93 25.36
N GLU A 269 -9.38 3.88 24.68
CA GLU A 269 -9.54 4.06 23.24
C GLU A 269 -9.01 2.88 22.43
N ASN A 270 -7.91 2.26 22.85
CA ASN A 270 -7.34 1.14 22.11
C ASN A 270 -8.16 -0.13 22.30
N LEU A 271 -8.63 -0.42 23.51
CA LEU A 271 -9.56 -1.54 23.75
C LEU A 271 -10.85 -1.34 22.96
N LYS A 272 -11.42 -0.13 23.00
CA LYS A 272 -12.60 0.21 22.20
C LYS A 272 -12.33 -0.03 20.73
N ASN A 273 -11.26 0.53 20.18
CA ASN A 273 -10.93 0.43 18.76
C ASN A 273 -10.68 -1.02 18.34
N TYR A 274 -9.96 -1.80 19.16
CA TYR A 274 -9.72 -3.22 18.91
C TYR A 274 -11.03 -4.02 18.82
N PHE A 275 -11.88 -3.93 19.84
CA PHE A 275 -13.13 -4.71 19.88
C PHE A 275 -14.16 -4.23 18.87
N MET A 276 -14.21 -2.92 18.57
CA MET A 276 -15.06 -2.40 17.49
C MET A 276 -14.65 -2.97 16.12
N GLY A 277 -13.40 -3.42 15.95
CA GLY A 277 -12.94 -4.15 14.76
C GLY A 277 -13.41 -5.61 14.69
N GLN A 278 -13.94 -6.17 15.78
CA GLN A 278 -14.37 -7.56 15.83
C GLN A 278 -15.84 -7.67 15.40
N LEU A 279 -16.12 -8.47 14.38
CA LEU A 279 -17.47 -8.56 13.82
C LEU A 279 -18.45 -9.24 14.80
N TRP A 280 -17.96 -10.08 15.71
CA TRP A 280 -18.78 -10.71 16.74
C TRP A 280 -19.12 -9.78 17.93
N TYR A 281 -18.51 -8.60 18.04
CA TYR A 281 -18.70 -7.66 19.14
C TYR A 281 -19.65 -6.51 18.76
N ILE A 282 -20.65 -6.25 19.61
CA ILE A 282 -21.50 -5.06 19.54
C ILE A 282 -21.58 -4.38 20.91
N PRO A 283 -21.22 -3.09 21.04
CA PRO A 283 -21.32 -2.35 22.29
C PRO A 283 -22.78 -2.16 22.72
N SER A 284 -23.13 -2.53 23.95
CA SER A 284 -24.51 -2.42 24.45
C SER A 284 -24.65 -2.03 25.92
N VAL A 285 -23.64 -2.26 26.77
CA VAL A 285 -23.71 -2.02 28.22
C VAL A 285 -22.61 -1.07 28.68
N LYS A 286 -22.99 0.04 29.30
CA LYS A 286 -22.02 1.01 29.83
C LYS A 286 -21.30 0.44 31.05
N ALA A 287 -20.06 0.89 31.27
CA ALA A 287 -19.25 0.49 32.41
C ALA A 287 -19.95 0.65 33.77
N GLU A 288 -20.73 1.71 33.96
CA GLU A 288 -21.47 1.97 35.21
C GLU A 288 -22.68 1.07 35.42
N GLU A 289 -23.15 0.44 34.35
CA GLU A 289 -24.36 -0.39 34.30
C GLU A 289 -24.02 -1.89 34.16
N PHE A 290 -22.73 -2.22 34.01
CA PHE A 290 -22.29 -3.59 33.82
C PHE A 290 -22.37 -4.39 35.12
N ASP A 291 -23.10 -5.49 35.08
CA ASP A 291 -23.23 -6.45 36.18
C ASP A 291 -22.36 -7.67 35.90
N ASP A 292 -21.32 -7.89 36.71
CA ASP A 292 -20.40 -9.03 36.56
C ASP A 292 -21.05 -10.38 36.89
N SER A 293 -22.28 -10.39 37.41
CA SER A 293 -23.04 -11.60 37.66
C SER A 293 -23.40 -12.35 36.38
N VAL A 294 -23.40 -11.67 35.21
CA VAL A 294 -23.67 -12.25 33.89
C VAL A 294 -22.65 -13.30 33.46
N PHE A 295 -21.43 -13.26 34.03
CA PHE A 295 -20.39 -14.22 33.71
C PHE A 295 -20.76 -15.64 34.15
N SER A 296 -20.55 -16.59 33.24
CA SER A 296 -20.61 -18.02 33.52
C SER A 296 -19.51 -18.45 34.50
N ASP A 297 -19.63 -19.67 35.06
CA ASP A 297 -18.61 -20.22 35.94
C ASP A 297 -17.26 -20.43 35.20
N ILE A 298 -17.29 -20.69 33.89
CA ILE A 298 -16.10 -20.82 33.03
C ILE A 298 -15.41 -19.45 32.91
N GLU A 299 -16.17 -18.42 32.55
CA GLU A 299 -15.65 -17.06 32.41
C GLU A 299 -15.11 -16.51 33.72
N LYS A 300 -15.81 -16.71 34.85
CA LYS A 300 -15.32 -16.30 36.18
C LYS A 300 -13.96 -16.95 36.50
N ARG A 301 -13.83 -18.25 36.24
CA ARG A 301 -12.58 -18.98 36.48
C ARG A 301 -11.44 -18.50 35.56
N ASN A 302 -11.72 -18.29 34.28
CA ASN A 302 -10.73 -17.77 33.34
C ASN A 302 -10.36 -16.31 33.65
N LEU A 303 -11.31 -15.49 34.08
CA LEU A 303 -11.09 -14.12 34.48
C LEU A 303 -10.18 -14.03 35.71
N GLU A 304 -10.36 -14.90 36.71
CA GLU A 304 -9.44 -15.01 37.86
C GLU A 304 -8.01 -15.36 37.42
N LEU A 305 -7.85 -16.30 36.48
CA LEU A 305 -6.55 -16.66 35.92
C LEU A 305 -5.92 -15.47 35.19
N LEU A 306 -6.64 -14.90 34.23
CA LEU A 306 -6.17 -13.80 33.38
C LEU A 306 -5.86 -12.55 34.19
N ASN A 307 -6.63 -12.25 35.24
CA ASN A 307 -6.32 -11.14 36.16
C ASN A 307 -4.95 -11.30 36.86
N ARG A 308 -4.51 -12.54 37.14
CA ARG A 308 -3.19 -12.78 37.74
C ARG A 308 -2.06 -12.69 36.73
N LEU A 309 -2.33 -13.07 35.48
CA LEU A 309 -1.34 -13.13 34.41
C LEU A 309 -1.17 -11.80 33.66
N ASP A 310 -2.22 -10.97 33.63
CA ASP A 310 -2.20 -9.69 32.94
C ASP A 310 -1.22 -8.72 33.60
N THR A 311 -0.09 -8.53 32.94
CA THR A 311 0.99 -7.63 33.34
C THR A 311 1.18 -6.48 32.36
N TYR A 312 0.25 -6.32 31.40
CA TYR A 312 0.35 -5.31 30.36
C TYR A 312 0.40 -3.91 30.97
N LYS A 313 1.38 -3.12 30.52
CA LYS A 313 1.57 -1.72 30.90
C LYS A 313 1.70 -0.92 29.61
N LYS A 314 0.82 0.08 29.47
CA LYS A 314 0.94 1.09 28.44
C LYS A 314 2.15 1.99 28.70
#